data_AF-A0AAN5PL16-F1
#
_entry.id   AF-A0AAN5PL16-F1
#
_cell.length_a   1.000
_cell.length_b   1.000
_cell.length_c   1.000
_cell.angle_alpha   90.00
_cell.angle_beta   90.00
_cell.angle_gamma   90.00
#
_symmetry.space_group_name_H-M   'P 1'
#
loop_
_entity.id
_entity.type
_entity.pdbx_description
1 polymer ?
#
loop_
_entity_poly.entity_id
_entity_poly.type
_entity_poly.pdbx_seq_one_letter_code
_entity_poly.pdbx_strand_id
1 'polypeptide(L)'
;PALLGFAKSCGVTVDALTKTQTDKGEWIVFETQSEGTKTKDLLPGLVSQSLESLPIAKPMRWGEGDDEFARPVHWAVMLYGSETLNHKILGVTSGCHSRGHRFHHPQEIRINSAASYEDQMKDAFVIADFATRRQAIIHQVQELAAPLGASVVMPEELVDEVTSIVEWPQALIANFEQEFLEVPAEALIASMQSHQKCFALKNKHGELLPYFITVSNIASSNPKQVVLGNEKVMRARLSDAAFFFKQDKKQPLSAHIPSTEQVIFQVKLGSMYDKVQRIKAMMDHLSQSLNLSSHLAERATLLSKCDLMTGMVGEFPELQGIMGYYYALNDGEETVVATALNEQYMPRFSGDDLPSTDLGKALSLADRIDTLAGIFAIGQKPTGVKDPFKLRRHALAVVR
;
A
#
# COMPACT_ATOMS: atom_id res chain seq x y z
N PRO A 1 14.95 1.92 57.59
CA PRO A 1 14.83 3.02 56.59
C PRO A 1 14.24 2.55 55.24
N ALA A 2 14.83 1.54 54.60
CA ALA A 2 14.37 1.04 53.29
C ALA A 2 12.95 0.45 53.33
N LEU A 3 12.64 -0.35 54.36
CA LEU A 3 11.32 -0.95 54.54
C LEU A 3 10.19 0.08 54.74
N LEU A 4 10.47 1.16 55.47
CA LEU A 4 9.54 2.28 55.64
C LEU A 4 9.31 3.03 54.32
N GLY A 5 10.35 3.16 53.49
CA GLY A 5 10.23 3.75 52.15
C GLY A 5 9.38 2.89 51.20
N PHE A 6 9.56 1.57 51.26
CA PHE A 6 8.74 0.62 50.50
C PHE A 6 7.26 0.68 50.93
N ALA A 7 6.97 0.58 52.23
CA ALA A 7 5.62 0.71 52.76
C ALA A 7 4.93 2.01 52.31
N LYS A 8 5.66 3.14 52.38
CA LYS A 8 5.17 4.45 51.93
C LYS A 8 4.89 4.49 50.42
N SER A 9 5.72 3.85 49.60
CA SER A 9 5.50 3.77 48.14
C SER A 9 4.26 2.95 47.76
N CYS A 10 3.88 2.00 48.61
CA CYS A 10 2.66 1.20 48.50
C CYS A 10 1.43 1.86 49.16
N GLY A 11 1.58 3.03 49.79
CA GLY A 11 0.49 3.73 50.48
C GLY A 11 0.03 3.07 51.80
N VAL A 12 0.82 2.18 52.39
CA VAL A 12 0.46 1.42 53.59
C VAL A 12 1.51 1.55 54.71
N THR A 13 1.14 1.10 55.92
CA THR A 13 2.09 0.98 57.04
C THR A 13 2.87 -0.34 56.95
N VAL A 14 4.01 -0.42 57.64
CA VAL A 14 4.85 -1.63 57.64
C VAL A 14 4.11 -2.85 58.17
N ASP A 15 3.14 -2.65 59.07
CA ASP A 15 2.34 -3.72 59.67
C ASP A 15 1.36 -4.39 58.67
N ALA A 16 1.11 -3.75 57.53
CA ALA A 16 0.28 -4.28 56.46
C ALA A 16 1.08 -5.09 55.42
N LEU A 17 2.39 -5.21 55.58
CA LEU A 17 3.26 -5.98 54.71
C LEU A 17 3.36 -7.42 55.20
N THR A 18 3.30 -8.38 54.28
CA THR A 18 3.45 -9.80 54.58
C THR A 18 4.85 -10.29 54.24
N LYS A 19 5.26 -11.40 54.84
CA LYS A 19 6.53 -12.06 54.55
C LYS A 19 6.29 -13.32 53.75
N THR A 20 6.96 -13.46 52.61
CA THR A 20 6.88 -14.63 51.76
C THR A 20 8.27 -15.25 51.62
N GLN A 21 8.35 -16.55 51.93
CA GLN A 21 9.60 -17.29 51.87
C GLN A 21 9.76 -17.92 50.49
N THR A 22 10.91 -17.67 49.86
CA THR A 22 11.28 -18.22 48.56
C THR A 22 12.60 -19.00 48.69
N ASP A 23 12.95 -19.82 47.72
CA ASP A 23 14.22 -20.58 47.72
C ASP A 23 15.48 -19.70 47.83
N LYS A 24 15.34 -18.39 47.58
CA LYS A 24 16.40 -17.38 47.66
C LYS A 24 16.37 -16.54 48.95
N GLY A 25 15.49 -16.84 49.90
CA GLY A 25 15.37 -16.15 51.18
C GLY A 25 13.97 -15.57 51.47
N GLU A 26 13.86 -14.84 52.57
CA GLU A 26 12.62 -14.23 53.08
C GLU A 26 12.43 -12.83 52.47
N TRP A 27 11.32 -12.61 51.76
CA TRP A 27 10.97 -11.34 51.12
C TRP A 27 9.80 -10.69 51.84
N ILE A 28 9.80 -9.36 51.92
CA ILE A 28 8.64 -8.59 52.37
C ILE A 28 7.86 -8.14 51.14
N VAL A 29 6.58 -8.48 51.10
CA VAL A 29 5.69 -8.22 49.97
C VAL A 29 4.48 -7.43 50.41
N PHE A 30 3.94 -6.63 49.49
CA PHE A 30 2.66 -5.96 49.64
C PHE A 30 1.68 -6.60 48.67
N GLU A 31 0.78 -7.44 49.19
CA GLU A 31 -0.29 -8.03 48.41
C GLU A 31 -1.49 -7.11 48.42
N THR A 32 -1.85 -6.61 47.24
CA THR A 32 -3.06 -5.82 47.04
C THR A 32 -4.01 -6.55 46.10
N GLN A 33 -5.28 -6.61 46.48
CA GLN A 33 -6.34 -7.10 45.63
C GLN A 33 -7.11 -5.89 45.10
N SER A 34 -6.89 -5.54 43.84
CA SER A 34 -7.74 -4.58 43.13
C SER A 34 -8.94 -5.34 42.58
N GLU A 35 -10.15 -4.94 42.97
CA GLU A 35 -11.35 -5.41 42.27
C GLU A 35 -11.29 -4.95 40.80
N GLY A 36 -11.72 -5.83 39.89
CA GLY A 36 -11.81 -5.48 38.48
C GLY A 36 -12.94 -4.46 38.26
N THR A 37 -12.65 -3.40 37.50
CA THR A 37 -13.68 -2.44 37.07
C THR A 37 -14.66 -3.11 36.11
N LYS A 38 -15.93 -2.71 36.13
CA LYS A 38 -16.93 -3.23 35.19
C LYS A 38 -16.54 -2.83 33.76
N THR A 39 -16.60 -3.77 32.82
CA THR A 39 -16.26 -3.53 31.41
C THR A 39 -16.99 -2.33 30.81
N LYS A 40 -18.26 -2.14 31.17
CA LYS A 40 -19.07 -1.00 30.69
C LYS A 40 -18.57 0.37 31.11
N ASP A 41 -17.87 0.46 32.24
CA ASP A 41 -17.29 1.71 32.73
C ASP A 41 -15.94 1.99 32.04
N LEU A 42 -15.27 0.96 31.52
CA LEU A 42 -13.99 1.06 30.81
C LEU A 42 -14.15 1.29 29.30
N LEU A 43 -15.20 0.72 28.69
CA LEU A 43 -15.42 0.74 27.24
C LEU A 43 -15.36 2.14 26.62
N PRO A 44 -16.02 3.18 27.18
CA PRO A 44 -15.94 4.54 26.63
C PRO A 44 -14.51 5.07 26.49
N GLY A 45 -13.71 4.94 27.55
CA GLY A 45 -12.32 5.41 27.57
C GLY A 45 -11.43 4.64 26.59
N LEU A 46 -11.62 3.32 26.50
CA LEU A 46 -10.89 2.49 25.54
C LEU A 46 -11.22 2.85 24.09
N VAL A 47 -12.49 3.12 23.78
CA VAL A 47 -12.91 3.54 22.45
C VAL A 47 -12.33 4.92 22.11
N SER A 48 -12.40 5.89 23.02
CA SER A 48 -11.80 7.22 22.80
C SER A 48 -10.29 7.14 22.54
N GLN A 49 -9.56 6.39 23.37
CA GLN A 49 -8.12 6.17 23.18
C GLN A 49 -7.81 5.49 21.84
N SER A 50 -8.62 4.51 21.45
CA SER A 50 -8.44 3.81 20.18
C SER A 50 -8.64 4.75 18.99
N LEU A 51 -9.69 5.59 19.03
CA LEU A 51 -9.97 6.57 17.99
C LEU A 51 -8.85 7.63 17.87
N GLU A 52 -8.34 8.12 19.00
CA GLU A 52 -7.20 9.06 19.04
C GLU A 52 -5.91 8.47 18.47
N SER A 53 -5.72 7.15 18.61
CA SER A 53 -4.53 6.44 18.14
C SER A 53 -4.53 6.08 16.64
N LEU A 54 -5.66 6.28 15.95
CA LEU A 54 -5.77 5.92 14.53
C LEU A 54 -4.83 6.78 13.68
N PRO A 55 -4.04 6.19 12.76
CA PRO A 55 -3.10 6.91 11.91
C PRO A 55 -3.83 7.62 10.76
N ILE A 56 -4.61 8.66 11.08
CA ILE A 56 -5.37 9.44 10.09
C ILE A 56 -4.45 10.51 9.50
N ALA A 57 -4.07 10.34 8.24
CA ALA A 57 -3.14 11.26 7.57
C ALA A 57 -3.69 12.69 7.42
N LYS A 58 -5.01 12.84 7.24
CA LYS A 58 -5.70 14.12 7.04
C LYS A 58 -7.03 14.12 7.80
N PRO A 59 -7.02 14.40 9.11
CA PRO A 59 -8.25 14.54 9.87
C PRO A 59 -9.05 15.76 9.35
N MET A 60 -10.37 15.64 9.40
CA MET A 60 -11.31 16.70 9.07
C MET A 60 -12.10 17.06 10.32
N ARG A 61 -12.41 18.34 10.47
CA ARG A 61 -13.41 18.85 11.41
C ARG A 61 -14.69 19.17 10.67
N TRP A 62 -15.83 19.09 11.34
CA TRP A 62 -17.13 19.38 10.73
C TRP A 62 -18.11 19.99 11.73
N GLY A 63 -19.11 20.71 11.21
CA GLY A 63 -20.10 21.40 12.02
C GLY A 63 -19.47 22.50 12.87
N GLU A 64 -19.95 22.64 14.10
CA GLU A 64 -19.46 23.62 15.08
C GLU A 64 -18.53 23.00 16.14
N GLY A 65 -18.19 21.71 16.01
CA GLY A 65 -17.37 20.97 16.96
C GLY A 65 -15.88 20.96 16.62
N ASP A 66 -15.07 20.62 17.62
CA ASP A 66 -13.62 20.45 17.48
C ASP A 66 -13.18 19.00 17.24
N ASP A 67 -14.13 18.05 17.19
CA ASP A 67 -13.86 16.64 16.91
C ASP A 67 -13.20 16.46 15.53
N GLU A 68 -12.18 15.61 15.48
CA GLU A 68 -11.40 15.30 14.27
C GLU A 68 -11.52 13.82 13.89
N PHE A 69 -11.86 13.56 12.63
CA PHE A 69 -11.92 12.20 12.09
C PHE A 69 -11.76 12.19 10.56
N ALA A 70 -11.66 11.01 9.96
CA ALA A 70 -11.47 10.89 8.51
C ALA A 70 -12.65 11.44 7.71
N ARG A 71 -13.88 11.36 8.25
CA ARG A 71 -15.14 11.85 7.68
C ARG A 71 -16.14 12.18 8.80
N PRO A 72 -17.17 13.00 8.53
CA PRO A 72 -18.23 13.26 9.49
C PRO A 72 -18.90 11.99 10.00
N VAL A 73 -18.97 11.82 11.32
CA VAL A 73 -19.68 10.73 11.97
C VAL A 73 -21.13 11.14 12.18
N HIS A 74 -22.06 10.28 11.75
CA HIS A 74 -23.50 10.55 11.82
C HIS A 74 -24.22 9.76 12.91
N TRP A 75 -23.70 8.59 13.29
CA TRP A 75 -24.21 7.76 14.38
C TRP A 75 -23.09 6.86 14.90
N ALA A 76 -23.26 6.33 16.11
CA ALA A 76 -22.38 5.33 16.68
C ALA A 76 -23.20 4.28 17.42
N VAL A 77 -22.84 3.01 17.27
CA VAL A 77 -23.43 1.91 18.05
C VAL A 77 -22.41 1.45 19.08
N MET A 78 -22.82 1.43 20.35
CA MET A 78 -21.98 0.93 21.45
C MET A 78 -22.82 0.07 22.37
N LEU A 79 -22.53 -1.24 22.37
CA LEU A 79 -23.28 -2.25 23.11
C LEU A 79 -22.34 -3.11 23.95
N TYR A 80 -22.78 -3.50 25.14
CA TYR A 80 -22.17 -4.56 25.93
C TYR A 80 -23.19 -5.68 26.13
N GLY A 81 -23.03 -6.78 25.39
CA GLY A 81 -24.11 -7.76 25.24
C GLY A 81 -25.33 -7.10 24.58
N SER A 82 -26.45 -7.04 25.29
CA SER A 82 -27.66 -6.32 24.88
C SER A 82 -27.85 -4.96 25.58
N GLU A 83 -26.95 -4.59 26.51
CA GLU A 83 -26.99 -3.29 27.19
C GLU A 83 -26.47 -2.21 26.25
N THR A 84 -27.27 -1.15 26.04
CA THR A 84 -26.84 0.02 25.27
C THR A 84 -26.01 0.95 26.15
N LEU A 85 -24.82 1.31 25.68
CA LEU A 85 -23.94 2.25 26.37
C LEU A 85 -24.03 3.62 25.67
N ASN A 86 -24.65 4.58 26.35
CA ASN A 86 -24.78 5.95 25.84
C ASN A 86 -23.52 6.75 26.22
N HIS A 87 -22.72 7.11 25.23
CA HIS A 87 -21.53 7.91 25.39
C HIS A 87 -21.36 8.88 24.21
N LYS A 88 -20.70 10.01 24.42
CA LYS A 88 -20.37 10.91 23.30
C LYS A 88 -19.12 10.40 22.60
N ILE A 89 -19.23 10.17 21.30
CA ILE A 89 -18.14 9.71 20.44
C ILE A 89 -18.16 10.61 19.21
N LEU A 90 -17.08 11.37 18.95
CA LEU A 90 -16.94 12.21 17.75
C LEU A 90 -18.19 13.09 17.49
N GLY A 91 -18.65 13.78 18.53
CA GLY A 91 -19.81 14.68 18.48
C GLY A 91 -21.20 14.02 18.49
N VAL A 92 -21.30 12.67 18.41
CA VAL A 92 -22.58 11.95 18.44
C VAL A 92 -22.77 11.14 19.72
N THR A 93 -24.00 11.02 20.20
CA THR A 93 -24.34 10.11 21.31
C THR A 93 -24.53 8.71 20.74
N SER A 94 -23.75 7.73 21.24
CA SER A 94 -23.90 6.34 20.86
C SER A 94 -25.23 5.76 21.32
N GLY A 95 -25.73 4.76 20.60
CA GLY A 95 -26.96 4.04 20.93
C GLY A 95 -26.95 2.62 20.39
N CYS A 96 -28.14 2.08 20.12
CA CYS A 96 -28.34 0.76 19.52
C CYS A 96 -28.84 0.80 18.08
N HIS A 97 -28.94 1.97 17.46
CA HIS A 97 -29.44 2.10 16.09
C HIS A 97 -28.29 2.32 15.10
N SER A 98 -28.31 1.56 14.01
CA SER A 98 -27.43 1.68 12.86
C SER A 98 -28.22 1.92 11.58
N ARG A 99 -27.54 2.00 10.44
CA ARG A 99 -28.15 2.03 9.11
C ARG A 99 -27.51 0.99 8.22
N GLY A 100 -28.33 0.37 7.38
CA GLY A 100 -27.87 -0.59 6.39
C GLY A 100 -27.32 0.09 5.15
N HIS A 101 -27.18 -0.69 4.09
CA HIS A 101 -26.66 -0.19 2.83
C HIS A 101 -27.55 0.91 2.25
N ARG A 102 -26.94 2.04 1.85
CA ARG A 102 -27.63 3.26 1.44
C ARG A 102 -28.72 3.06 0.38
N PHE A 103 -28.52 2.14 -0.55
CA PHE A 103 -29.45 1.89 -1.66
C PHE A 103 -30.35 0.68 -1.44
N HIS A 104 -29.91 -0.32 -0.68
CA HIS A 104 -30.63 -1.58 -0.52
C HIS A 104 -31.48 -1.60 0.75
N HIS A 105 -31.03 -0.91 1.81
CA HIS A 105 -31.72 -0.79 3.08
C HIS A 105 -31.47 0.59 3.72
N PRO A 106 -32.07 1.68 3.20
CA PRO A 106 -31.84 3.05 3.69
C PRO A 106 -32.45 3.31 5.07
N GLN A 107 -33.32 2.41 5.55
CA GLN A 107 -34.00 2.55 6.82
C GLN A 107 -33.05 2.26 8.00
N GLU A 108 -33.36 2.86 9.15
CA GLU A 108 -32.68 2.61 10.41
C GLU A 108 -32.92 1.16 10.89
N ILE A 109 -31.91 0.59 11.54
CA ILE A 109 -31.94 -0.78 12.06
C ILE A 109 -31.56 -0.72 13.53
N ARG A 110 -32.40 -1.32 14.38
CA ARG A 110 -32.06 -1.51 15.79
C ARG A 110 -31.21 -2.77 15.95
N ILE A 111 -29.99 -2.61 16.43
CA ILE A 111 -29.09 -3.70 16.82
C ILE A 111 -29.49 -4.19 18.21
N ASN A 112 -29.88 -5.47 18.31
CA ASN A 112 -30.42 -6.04 19.55
C ASN A 112 -29.32 -6.37 20.57
N SER A 113 -28.17 -6.80 20.08
CA SER A 113 -27.02 -7.16 20.88
C SER A 113 -25.73 -7.08 20.06
N ALA A 114 -24.58 -7.01 20.73
CA ALA A 114 -23.29 -7.10 20.06
C ALA A 114 -23.14 -8.39 19.23
N ALA A 115 -23.67 -9.52 19.73
CA ALA A 115 -23.58 -10.81 19.04
C ALA A 115 -24.47 -10.92 17.79
N SER A 116 -25.58 -10.18 17.75
CA SER A 116 -26.50 -10.18 16.59
C SER A 116 -26.14 -9.12 15.54
N TYR A 117 -25.12 -8.30 15.79
CA TYR A 117 -24.76 -7.18 14.92
C TYR A 117 -24.49 -7.62 13.48
N GLU A 118 -23.65 -8.63 13.28
CA GLU A 118 -23.25 -9.05 11.93
C GLU A 118 -24.43 -9.58 11.12
N ASP A 119 -25.27 -10.45 11.71
CA ASP A 119 -26.45 -10.99 11.03
C ASP A 119 -27.46 -9.88 10.69
N GLN A 120 -27.73 -8.97 11.62
CA GLN A 120 -28.66 -7.86 11.39
C GLN A 120 -28.15 -6.87 10.34
N MET A 121 -26.84 -6.62 10.29
CA MET A 121 -26.24 -5.79 9.25
C MET A 121 -26.27 -6.50 7.89
N LYS A 122 -26.07 -7.82 7.87
CA LYS A 122 -26.14 -8.63 6.65
C LYS A 122 -27.54 -8.65 6.04
N ASP A 123 -28.59 -8.78 6.86
CA ASP A 123 -30.00 -8.66 6.43
C ASP A 123 -30.30 -7.28 5.81
N ALA A 124 -29.51 -6.28 6.19
CA ALA A 124 -29.57 -4.93 5.63
C ALA A 124 -28.46 -4.64 4.61
N PHE A 125 -27.95 -5.68 3.94
CA PHE A 125 -26.98 -5.61 2.86
C PHE A 125 -25.63 -5.02 3.27
N VAL A 126 -25.12 -5.32 4.46
CA VAL A 126 -23.78 -4.93 4.89
C VAL A 126 -23.04 -6.14 5.45
N ILE A 127 -21.94 -6.54 4.81
CA ILE A 127 -21.06 -7.58 5.35
C ILE A 127 -20.06 -6.91 6.29
N ALA A 128 -20.39 -6.88 7.58
CA ALA A 128 -19.58 -6.18 8.59
C ALA A 128 -18.18 -6.78 8.73
N ASP A 129 -18.07 -8.10 8.88
CA ASP A 129 -16.78 -8.79 9.02
C ASP A 129 -15.92 -8.62 7.75
N PHE A 130 -14.71 -8.09 7.97
CA PHE A 130 -13.78 -7.78 6.88
C PHE A 130 -13.31 -9.04 6.17
N ALA A 131 -12.97 -10.10 6.92
CA ALA A 131 -12.44 -11.34 6.35
C ALA A 131 -13.49 -12.06 5.47
N THR A 132 -14.73 -12.12 5.94
CA THR A 132 -15.88 -12.67 5.20
C THR A 132 -16.12 -11.90 3.91
N ARG A 133 -16.14 -10.55 3.99
CA ARG A 133 -16.32 -9.69 2.81
C ARG A 133 -15.19 -9.87 1.80
N ARG A 134 -13.95 -9.93 2.28
CA ARG A 134 -12.75 -10.18 1.48
C ARG A 134 -12.83 -11.50 0.72
N GLN A 135 -13.19 -12.58 1.40
CA GLN A 135 -13.34 -13.90 0.78
C GLN A 135 -14.48 -13.91 -0.24
N ALA A 136 -15.59 -13.23 0.03
CA ALA A 136 -16.69 -13.09 -0.94
C ALA A 136 -16.23 -12.39 -2.22
N ILE A 137 -15.44 -11.31 -2.11
CA ILE A 137 -14.87 -10.63 -3.28
C ILE A 137 -13.95 -11.56 -4.08
N ILE A 138 -13.01 -12.23 -3.41
CA ILE A 138 -12.08 -13.17 -4.06
C ILE A 138 -12.84 -14.25 -4.82
N HIS A 139 -13.83 -14.86 -4.18
CA HIS A 139 -14.66 -15.90 -4.79
C HIS A 139 -15.38 -15.39 -6.04
N GLN A 140 -16.10 -14.27 -5.95
CA GLN A 140 -16.84 -13.70 -7.07
C GLN A 140 -15.91 -13.35 -8.25
N VAL A 141 -14.74 -12.77 -7.96
CA VAL A 141 -13.76 -12.39 -8.99
C VAL A 141 -13.18 -13.64 -9.67
N GLN A 142 -12.89 -14.70 -8.91
CA GLN A 142 -12.43 -15.98 -9.46
C GLN A 142 -13.51 -16.70 -10.29
N GLU A 143 -14.76 -16.71 -9.83
CA GLU A 143 -15.89 -17.28 -10.56
C GLU A 143 -16.11 -16.60 -11.91
N LEU A 144 -15.95 -15.28 -11.99
CA LEU A 144 -16.07 -14.54 -13.25
C LEU A 144 -14.90 -14.80 -14.22
N ALA A 145 -13.71 -15.09 -13.69
CA ALA A 145 -12.53 -15.37 -14.50
C ALA A 145 -12.49 -16.81 -15.04
N ALA A 146 -13.08 -17.77 -14.31
CA ALA A 146 -13.02 -19.20 -14.65
C ALA A 146 -13.57 -19.55 -16.05
N PRO A 147 -14.74 -19.04 -16.50
CA PRO A 147 -15.24 -19.31 -17.86
C PRO A 147 -14.33 -18.82 -18.98
N LEU A 148 -13.48 -17.82 -18.72
CA LEU A 148 -12.50 -17.30 -19.67
C LEU A 148 -11.18 -18.09 -19.65
N GLY A 149 -11.03 -19.04 -18.72
CA GLY A 149 -9.75 -19.71 -18.47
C GLY A 149 -8.65 -18.74 -18.06
N ALA A 150 -9.02 -17.60 -17.47
CA ALA A 150 -8.13 -16.51 -17.13
C ALA A 150 -7.65 -16.61 -15.67
N SER A 151 -6.40 -16.20 -15.42
CA SER A 151 -5.88 -15.92 -14.09
C SER A 151 -6.10 -14.44 -13.75
N VAL A 152 -6.45 -14.15 -12.51
CA VAL A 152 -6.69 -12.78 -12.03
C VAL A 152 -5.41 -12.19 -11.44
N VAL A 153 -5.04 -10.98 -11.86
CA VAL A 153 -3.97 -10.21 -11.23
C VAL A 153 -4.54 -9.52 -9.99
N MET A 154 -4.30 -10.11 -8.83
CA MET A 154 -4.96 -9.76 -7.57
C MET A 154 -3.92 -9.57 -6.45
N PRO A 155 -3.22 -8.43 -6.40
CA PRO A 155 -2.35 -8.09 -5.28
C PRO A 155 -3.14 -7.97 -3.98
N GLU A 156 -2.60 -8.46 -2.86
CA GLU A 156 -3.29 -8.46 -1.55
C GLU A 156 -3.74 -7.05 -1.13
N GLU A 157 -2.89 -6.04 -1.33
CA GLU A 157 -3.21 -4.64 -1.00
C GLU A 157 -4.42 -4.12 -1.79
N LEU A 158 -4.57 -4.52 -3.05
CA LEU A 158 -5.72 -4.13 -3.87
C LEU A 158 -6.99 -4.82 -3.38
N VAL A 159 -6.92 -6.10 -2.98
CA VAL A 159 -8.07 -6.80 -2.40
C VAL A 159 -8.50 -6.13 -1.11
N ASP A 160 -7.56 -5.77 -0.24
CA ASP A 160 -7.86 -5.10 1.02
C ASP A 160 -8.46 -3.71 0.79
N GLU A 161 -7.94 -2.97 -0.20
CA GLU A 161 -8.49 -1.66 -0.58
C GLU A 161 -9.91 -1.79 -1.14
N VAL A 162 -10.16 -2.70 -2.08
CA VAL A 162 -11.50 -2.95 -2.63
C VAL A 162 -12.47 -3.40 -1.53
N THR A 163 -12.03 -4.28 -0.63
CA THR A 163 -12.84 -4.73 0.53
C THR A 163 -13.20 -3.56 1.44
N SER A 164 -12.30 -2.58 1.61
CA SER A 164 -12.51 -1.42 2.47
C SER A 164 -13.50 -0.40 1.91
N ILE A 165 -13.73 -0.37 0.58
CA ILE A 165 -14.60 0.64 -0.07
C ILE A 165 -15.98 0.11 -0.47
N VAL A 166 -16.25 -1.18 -0.27
CA VAL A 166 -17.56 -1.80 -0.53
C VAL A 166 -18.08 -2.49 0.73
N GLU A 167 -19.35 -2.30 1.05
CA GLU A 167 -20.07 -2.96 2.15
C GLU A 167 -20.86 -4.18 1.66
N TRP A 168 -21.31 -4.15 0.39
CA TRP A 168 -22.00 -5.23 -0.29
C TRP A 168 -21.39 -5.49 -1.68
N PRO A 169 -20.40 -6.39 -1.78
CA PRO A 169 -19.65 -6.58 -3.01
C PRO A 169 -20.46 -7.29 -4.09
N GLN A 170 -20.51 -6.68 -5.28
CA GLN A 170 -21.02 -7.27 -6.52
C GLN A 170 -19.96 -7.14 -7.62
N ALA A 171 -19.22 -8.22 -7.87
CA ALA A 171 -18.25 -8.27 -8.94
C ALA A 171 -18.95 -8.31 -10.31
N LEU A 172 -18.38 -7.60 -11.28
CA LEU A 172 -18.86 -7.50 -12.65
C LEU A 172 -17.66 -7.54 -13.59
N ILE A 173 -17.78 -8.32 -14.66
CA ILE A 173 -16.79 -8.35 -15.73
C ILE A 173 -17.15 -7.31 -16.80
N ALA A 174 -16.12 -6.62 -17.28
CA ALA A 174 -16.21 -5.58 -18.29
C ALA A 174 -15.04 -5.71 -19.28
N ASN A 175 -15.15 -5.09 -20.46
CA ASN A 175 -14.10 -5.16 -21.48
C ASN A 175 -13.61 -3.78 -21.92
N PHE A 176 -12.45 -3.77 -22.58
CA PHE A 176 -11.90 -2.59 -23.26
C PHE A 176 -11.43 -2.97 -24.67
N GLU A 177 -11.13 -1.97 -25.49
CA GLU A 177 -10.68 -2.18 -26.87
C GLU A 177 -9.34 -2.93 -26.94
N GLN A 178 -9.25 -3.92 -27.83
CA GLN A 178 -8.02 -4.70 -28.03
C GLN A 178 -6.82 -3.84 -28.44
N GLU A 179 -7.04 -2.69 -29.08
CA GLU A 179 -5.98 -1.75 -29.49
C GLU A 179 -5.14 -1.26 -28.29
N PHE A 180 -5.71 -1.24 -27.08
CA PHE A 180 -4.95 -0.88 -25.89
C PHE A 180 -3.85 -1.89 -25.57
N LEU A 181 -3.97 -3.15 -26.01
CA LEU A 181 -2.95 -4.19 -25.78
C LEU A 181 -1.62 -3.92 -26.51
N GLU A 182 -1.54 -2.89 -27.36
CA GLU A 182 -0.27 -2.36 -27.89
C GLU A 182 0.59 -1.65 -26.82
N VAL A 183 -0.05 -1.20 -25.73
CA VAL A 183 0.63 -0.59 -24.57
C VAL A 183 1.13 -1.71 -23.66
N PRO A 184 2.31 -1.57 -23.03
CA PRO A 184 2.80 -2.54 -22.06
C PRO A 184 1.76 -2.94 -21.02
N ALA A 185 1.63 -4.24 -20.79
CA ALA A 185 0.61 -4.80 -19.91
C ALA A 185 0.71 -4.24 -18.49
N GLU A 186 1.92 -4.01 -17.99
CA GLU A 186 2.21 -3.42 -16.68
C GLU A 186 1.61 -2.02 -16.55
N ALA A 187 1.66 -1.21 -17.62
CA ALA A 187 1.09 0.14 -17.60
C ALA A 187 -0.45 0.11 -17.59
N LEU A 188 -1.04 -0.80 -18.36
CA LEU A 188 -2.50 -1.00 -18.37
C LEU A 188 -2.99 -1.52 -17.02
N ILE A 189 -2.29 -2.50 -16.44
CA ILE A 189 -2.58 -3.05 -15.11
C ILE A 189 -2.45 -1.96 -14.05
N ALA A 190 -1.37 -1.18 -14.05
CA ALA A 190 -1.17 -0.07 -13.12
C ALA A 190 -2.34 0.91 -13.19
N SER A 191 -2.74 1.34 -14.40
CA SER A 191 -3.89 2.24 -14.61
C SER A 191 -5.21 1.64 -14.10
N MET A 192 -5.48 0.36 -14.36
CA MET A 192 -6.68 -0.34 -13.86
C MET A 192 -6.73 -0.39 -12.33
N GLN A 193 -5.60 -0.66 -11.69
CA GLN A 193 -5.51 -0.86 -10.25
C GLN A 193 -5.47 0.46 -9.49
N SER A 194 -4.60 1.40 -9.87
CA SER A 194 -4.41 2.66 -9.16
C SER A 194 -5.62 3.59 -9.30
N HIS A 195 -6.17 3.71 -10.52
CA HIS A 195 -7.22 4.68 -10.82
C HIS A 195 -8.63 4.14 -10.65
N GLN A 196 -8.87 2.85 -10.88
CA GLN A 196 -10.22 2.26 -10.92
C GLN A 196 -10.43 1.09 -9.96
N LYS A 197 -9.40 0.67 -9.20
CA LYS A 197 -9.49 -0.45 -8.24
C LYS A 197 -10.05 -1.73 -8.88
N CYS A 198 -9.67 -1.97 -10.13
CA CYS A 198 -10.12 -3.09 -10.92
C CYS A 198 -9.06 -4.19 -11.01
N PHE A 199 -9.51 -5.44 -11.18
CA PHE A 199 -8.63 -6.60 -11.35
C PHE A 199 -8.43 -6.90 -12.83
N ALA A 200 -7.17 -6.93 -13.26
CA ALA A 200 -6.81 -7.32 -14.61
C ALA A 200 -6.83 -8.84 -14.79
N LEU A 201 -7.13 -9.30 -16.00
CA LEU A 201 -7.16 -10.72 -16.33
C LEU A 201 -6.03 -11.09 -17.29
N LYS A 202 -5.35 -12.21 -17.02
CA LYS A 202 -4.32 -12.78 -17.87
C LYS A 202 -4.72 -14.15 -18.39
N ASN A 203 -4.30 -14.49 -19.60
CA ASN A 203 -4.49 -15.84 -20.13
C ASN A 203 -3.47 -16.84 -19.53
N LYS A 204 -3.55 -18.10 -19.96
CA LYS A 204 -2.64 -19.18 -19.49
C LYS A 204 -1.16 -18.96 -19.87
N HIS A 205 -0.88 -18.11 -20.84
CA HIS A 205 0.48 -17.73 -21.26
C HIS A 205 1.00 -16.50 -20.49
N GLY A 206 0.20 -15.92 -19.59
CA GLY A 206 0.56 -14.73 -18.82
C GLY A 206 0.30 -13.41 -19.56
N GLU A 207 -0.32 -13.44 -20.74
CA GLU A 207 -0.63 -12.26 -21.54
C GLU A 207 -1.92 -11.60 -21.03
N LEU A 208 -1.96 -10.27 -21.04
CA LEU A 208 -3.13 -9.50 -20.62
C LEU A 208 -4.29 -9.71 -21.60
N LEU A 209 -5.47 -9.98 -21.06
CA LEU A 209 -6.72 -10.05 -21.81
C LEU A 209 -7.42 -8.69 -21.83
N PRO A 210 -8.25 -8.39 -22.85
CA PRO A 210 -9.01 -7.14 -22.97
C PRO A 210 -10.23 -7.09 -22.02
N TYR A 211 -10.07 -7.66 -20.82
CA TYR A 211 -11.11 -7.78 -19.79
C TYR A 211 -10.56 -7.35 -18.43
N PHE A 212 -11.45 -6.79 -17.63
CA PHE A 212 -11.20 -6.47 -16.23
C PHE A 212 -12.43 -6.76 -15.38
N ILE A 213 -12.22 -6.96 -14.09
CA ILE A 213 -13.30 -7.15 -13.12
C ILE A 213 -13.33 -5.95 -12.19
N THR A 214 -14.51 -5.33 -12.08
CA THR A 214 -14.80 -4.26 -11.12
C THR A 214 -15.72 -4.80 -10.03
N VAL A 215 -15.65 -4.24 -8.83
CA VAL A 215 -16.52 -4.60 -7.71
C VAL A 215 -17.40 -3.42 -7.37
N SER A 216 -18.69 -3.55 -7.67
CA SER A 216 -19.69 -2.54 -7.30
C SER A 216 -20.11 -2.74 -5.85
N ASN A 217 -20.40 -1.63 -5.15
CA ASN A 217 -21.08 -1.66 -3.85
C ASN A 217 -22.60 -1.83 -3.99
N ILE A 218 -23.13 -1.99 -5.21
CA ILE A 218 -24.57 -2.00 -5.46
C ILE A 218 -24.93 -3.24 -6.28
N ALA A 219 -25.84 -4.06 -5.75
CA ALA A 219 -26.57 -5.07 -6.52
C ALA A 219 -27.59 -4.36 -7.43
N SER A 220 -27.12 -3.86 -8.57
CA SER A 220 -27.93 -3.08 -9.52
C SER A 220 -29.02 -3.92 -10.19
N SER A 221 -30.21 -3.33 -10.38
CA SER A 221 -31.27 -3.92 -11.21
C SER A 221 -30.94 -3.89 -12.71
N ASN A 222 -29.95 -3.08 -13.12
CA ASN A 222 -29.41 -3.06 -14.48
C ASN A 222 -27.87 -3.14 -14.46
N PRO A 223 -27.30 -4.34 -14.27
CA PRO A 223 -25.85 -4.53 -14.23
C PRO A 223 -25.15 -4.13 -15.54
N LYS A 224 -25.84 -4.27 -16.70
CA LYS A 224 -25.28 -3.89 -18.00
C LYS A 224 -24.93 -2.41 -18.07
N GLN A 225 -25.75 -1.54 -17.48
CA GLN A 225 -25.46 -0.11 -17.42
C GLN A 225 -24.25 0.20 -16.53
N VAL A 226 -24.06 -0.56 -15.45
CA VAL A 226 -22.88 -0.44 -14.58
C VAL A 226 -21.62 -0.83 -15.34
N VAL A 227 -21.66 -1.95 -16.08
CA VAL A 227 -20.57 -2.39 -16.95
C VAL A 227 -20.22 -1.30 -17.97
N LEU A 228 -21.18 -0.84 -18.78
CA LEU A 228 -20.95 0.21 -19.78
C LEU A 228 -20.37 1.51 -19.18
N GLY A 229 -20.83 1.89 -17.99
CA GLY A 229 -20.28 3.03 -17.26
C GLY A 229 -18.81 2.85 -16.90
N ASN A 230 -18.45 1.69 -16.36
CA ASN A 230 -17.07 1.35 -16.01
C ASN A 230 -16.18 1.26 -17.26
N GLU A 231 -16.66 0.66 -18.35
CA GLU A 231 -15.93 0.59 -19.64
C GLU A 231 -15.63 1.99 -20.19
N LYS A 232 -16.59 2.92 -20.10
CA LYS A 232 -16.38 4.30 -20.52
C LYS A 232 -15.28 4.99 -19.72
N VAL A 233 -15.29 4.82 -18.39
CA VAL A 233 -14.26 5.41 -17.52
C VAL A 233 -12.91 4.75 -17.78
N MET A 234 -12.87 3.42 -17.90
CA MET A 234 -11.67 2.66 -18.18
C MET A 234 -11.01 3.10 -19.50
N ARG A 235 -11.80 3.21 -20.58
CA ARG A 235 -11.31 3.70 -21.87
C ARG A 235 -10.64 5.07 -21.80
N ALA A 236 -11.18 5.99 -21.00
CA ALA A 236 -10.55 7.30 -20.81
C ALA A 236 -9.18 7.15 -20.12
N ARG A 237 -9.09 6.33 -19.08
CA ARG A 237 -7.83 6.09 -18.35
C ARG A 237 -6.77 5.33 -19.15
N LEU A 238 -7.18 4.36 -19.97
CA LEU A 238 -6.26 3.63 -20.83
C LEU A 238 -5.81 4.49 -22.03
N SER A 239 -6.65 5.41 -22.50
CA SER A 239 -6.27 6.41 -23.50
C SER A 239 -5.14 7.31 -23.04
N ASP A 240 -5.13 7.72 -21.76
CA ASP A 240 -4.04 8.53 -21.19
C ASP A 240 -2.72 7.76 -21.23
N ALA A 241 -2.71 6.50 -20.75
CA ALA A 241 -1.52 5.63 -20.81
C ALA A 241 -1.06 5.40 -22.27
N ALA A 242 -1.98 5.10 -23.18
CA ALA A 242 -1.67 4.91 -24.60
C ALA A 242 -1.11 6.17 -25.24
N PHE A 243 -1.61 7.34 -24.86
CA PHE A 243 -1.09 8.63 -25.32
C PHE A 243 0.34 8.84 -24.86
N PHE A 244 0.64 8.67 -23.56
CA PHE A 244 1.99 8.80 -23.04
C PHE A 244 2.95 7.83 -23.72
N PHE A 245 2.58 6.56 -23.86
CA PHE A 245 3.41 5.57 -24.53
C PHE A 245 3.72 5.96 -25.98
N LYS A 246 2.71 6.39 -26.74
CA LYS A 246 2.88 6.84 -28.13
C LYS A 246 3.71 8.11 -28.23
N GLN A 247 3.57 9.03 -27.27
CA GLN A 247 4.30 10.28 -27.23
C GLN A 247 5.77 10.07 -26.88
N ASP A 248 6.05 9.26 -25.86
CA ASP A 248 7.40 8.97 -25.38
C ASP A 248 8.22 8.25 -26.47
N LYS A 249 7.62 7.33 -27.21
CA LYS A 249 8.27 6.62 -28.34
C LYS A 249 8.69 7.50 -29.52
N LYS A 250 8.31 8.79 -29.55
CA LYS A 250 8.71 9.71 -30.64
C LYS A 250 10.16 10.18 -30.51
N GLN A 251 10.76 10.06 -29.34
CA GLN A 251 12.16 10.39 -29.11
C GLN A 251 12.86 9.20 -28.48
N PRO A 252 14.12 8.93 -28.84
CA PRO A 252 14.85 7.84 -28.21
C PRO A 252 15.10 8.17 -26.73
N LEU A 253 15.15 7.14 -25.89
CA LEU A 253 15.38 7.22 -24.46
C LEU A 253 16.63 8.02 -24.12
N SER A 254 17.69 7.91 -24.94
CA SER A 254 18.92 8.69 -24.77
C SER A 254 18.75 10.20 -24.92
N ALA A 255 17.69 10.67 -25.59
CA ALA A 255 17.39 12.10 -25.71
C ALA A 255 17.03 12.73 -24.35
N HIS A 256 16.66 11.92 -23.35
CA HIS A 256 16.35 12.38 -22.00
C HIS A 256 17.59 12.52 -21.09
N ILE A 257 18.78 12.11 -21.53
CA ILE A 257 20.01 12.24 -20.73
C ILE A 257 20.21 13.69 -20.23
N PRO A 258 20.14 14.74 -21.08
CA PRO A 258 20.32 16.12 -20.62
C PRO A 258 19.24 16.57 -19.63
N SER A 259 18.01 16.08 -19.77
CA SER A 259 16.92 16.42 -18.86
C SER A 259 17.17 15.93 -17.43
N THR A 260 17.96 14.87 -17.25
CA THR A 260 18.32 14.36 -15.91
C THR A 260 19.18 15.33 -15.09
N GLU A 261 19.81 16.34 -15.73
CA GLU A 261 20.53 17.42 -15.03
C GLU A 261 19.57 18.35 -14.26
N GLN A 262 18.31 18.46 -14.71
CA GLN A 262 17.30 19.35 -14.12
C GLN A 262 16.59 18.70 -12.93
N VAL A 263 16.72 17.39 -12.74
CA VAL A 263 16.08 16.65 -11.65
C VAL A 263 17.02 16.56 -10.48
N ILE A 264 16.71 17.27 -9.40
CA ILE A 264 17.50 17.20 -8.16
C ILE A 264 17.31 15.83 -7.53
N PHE A 265 18.39 15.04 -7.45
CA PHE A 265 18.41 13.81 -6.66
C PHE A 265 18.42 14.14 -5.17
N GLN A 266 19.37 14.99 -4.76
CA GLN A 266 19.52 15.46 -3.39
C GLN A 266 20.36 16.74 -3.40
N VAL A 267 19.94 17.80 -2.70
CA VAL A 267 20.56 19.15 -2.76
C VAL A 267 22.09 19.18 -2.60
N LYS A 268 22.67 18.33 -1.75
CA LYS A 268 24.11 18.21 -1.50
C LYS A 268 24.82 17.18 -2.40
N LEU A 269 24.08 16.33 -3.11
CA LEU A 269 24.60 15.30 -4.02
C LEU A 269 24.35 15.64 -5.51
N GLY A 270 23.63 16.73 -5.79
CA GLY A 270 23.36 17.21 -7.13
C GLY A 270 22.12 16.58 -7.78
N SER A 271 22.16 16.53 -9.10
CA SER A 271 21.12 16.06 -9.99
C SER A 271 21.10 14.54 -10.16
N MET A 272 20.09 14.03 -10.87
CA MET A 272 20.06 12.64 -11.33
C MET A 272 21.18 12.36 -12.32
N TYR A 273 21.57 13.35 -13.14
CA TYR A 273 22.76 13.25 -13.98
C TYR A 273 24.04 13.05 -13.16
N ASP A 274 24.24 13.86 -12.11
CA ASP A 274 25.40 13.72 -11.21
C ASP A 274 25.43 12.33 -10.55
N LYS A 275 24.26 11.80 -10.19
CA LYS A 275 24.12 10.42 -9.72
C LYS A 275 24.56 9.41 -10.77
N VAL A 276 24.11 9.55 -12.02
CA VAL A 276 24.53 8.67 -13.13
C VAL A 276 26.05 8.73 -13.34
N GLN A 277 26.68 9.89 -13.22
CA GLN A 277 28.15 10.00 -13.34
C GLN A 277 28.89 9.26 -12.21
N ARG A 278 28.38 9.32 -10.97
CA ARG A 278 28.95 8.53 -9.86
C ARG A 278 28.75 7.04 -10.09
N ILE A 279 27.56 6.63 -10.54
CA ILE A 279 27.26 5.23 -10.90
C ILE A 279 28.22 4.76 -12.01
N LYS A 280 28.49 5.59 -13.02
CA LYS A 280 29.45 5.28 -14.09
C LYS A 280 30.83 4.93 -13.54
N ALA A 281 31.37 5.77 -12.64
CA ALA A 281 32.66 5.49 -12.01
C ALA A 281 32.67 4.16 -11.23
N MET A 282 31.58 3.81 -10.55
CA MET A 282 31.47 2.50 -9.90
C MET A 282 31.34 1.35 -10.90
N MET A 283 30.59 1.55 -11.98
CA MET A 283 30.41 0.57 -13.04
C MET A 283 31.70 0.27 -13.79
N ASP A 284 32.62 1.23 -13.92
CA ASP A 284 33.95 1.00 -14.51
C ASP A 284 34.74 -0.04 -13.69
N HIS A 285 34.64 0.00 -12.35
CA HIS A 285 35.27 -0.99 -11.45
C HIS A 285 34.53 -2.33 -11.44
N LEU A 286 33.19 -2.30 -11.39
CA LEU A 286 32.38 -3.52 -11.37
C LEU A 286 32.47 -4.30 -12.68
N SER A 287 32.55 -3.59 -13.82
CA SER A 287 32.66 -4.23 -15.13
C SER A 287 33.93 -5.06 -15.27
N GLN A 288 35.05 -4.59 -14.71
CA GLN A 288 36.29 -5.37 -14.66
C GLN A 288 36.16 -6.61 -13.77
N SER A 289 35.56 -6.43 -12.58
CA SER A 289 35.43 -7.51 -11.58
C SER A 289 34.47 -8.62 -12.04
N LEU A 290 33.45 -8.25 -12.80
CA LEU A 290 32.38 -9.15 -13.28
C LEU A 290 32.55 -9.56 -14.75
N ASN A 291 33.67 -9.18 -15.40
CA ASN A 291 33.93 -9.43 -16.83
C ASN A 291 32.80 -8.95 -17.76
N LEU A 292 32.20 -7.79 -17.47
CA LEU A 292 31.16 -7.19 -18.29
C LEU A 292 31.76 -6.47 -19.50
N SER A 293 30.99 -6.43 -20.61
CA SER A 293 31.35 -5.58 -21.75
C SER A 293 31.30 -4.11 -21.34
N SER A 294 32.45 -3.42 -21.43
CA SER A 294 32.57 -2.00 -21.09
C SER A 294 31.57 -1.13 -21.85
N HIS A 295 31.34 -1.41 -23.13
CA HIS A 295 30.39 -0.67 -23.96
C HIS A 295 28.95 -0.82 -23.45
N LEU A 296 28.54 -2.03 -23.06
CA LEU A 296 27.19 -2.31 -22.58
C LEU A 296 26.96 -1.77 -21.17
N ALA A 297 27.99 -1.86 -20.32
CA ALA A 297 27.97 -1.26 -18.99
C ALA A 297 27.84 0.26 -19.04
N GLU A 298 28.61 0.92 -19.91
CA GLU A 298 28.50 2.36 -20.13
C GLU A 298 27.11 2.72 -20.68
N ARG A 299 26.62 2.01 -21.69
CA ARG A 299 25.30 2.29 -22.29
C ARG A 299 24.16 2.14 -21.29
N ALA A 300 24.13 1.04 -20.54
CA ALA A 300 23.11 0.81 -19.51
C ALA A 300 23.18 1.87 -18.40
N THR A 301 24.38 2.30 -18.01
CA THR A 301 24.55 3.34 -17.00
C THR A 301 24.01 4.69 -17.47
N LEU A 302 24.35 5.12 -18.69
CA LEU A 302 23.89 6.39 -19.24
C LEU A 302 22.35 6.45 -19.37
N LEU A 303 21.72 5.34 -19.73
CA LEU A 303 20.27 5.24 -19.90
C LEU A 303 19.51 5.02 -18.58
N SER A 304 20.21 4.63 -17.50
CA SER A 304 19.62 4.11 -16.25
C SER A 304 18.51 4.97 -15.66
N LYS A 305 18.58 6.30 -15.78
CA LYS A 305 17.61 7.23 -15.17
C LYS A 305 16.81 8.04 -16.19
N CYS A 306 16.90 7.71 -17.46
CA CYS A 306 16.25 8.46 -18.54
C CYS A 306 14.72 8.27 -18.55
N ASP A 307 14.24 7.09 -18.13
CA ASP A 307 12.82 6.79 -18.12
C ASP A 307 12.03 7.63 -17.10
N LEU A 308 12.68 8.11 -16.04
CA LEU A 308 12.12 9.08 -15.08
C LEU A 308 11.63 10.37 -15.75
N MET A 309 12.10 10.66 -16.98
CA MET A 309 11.74 11.85 -17.74
C MET A 309 10.65 11.62 -18.79
N THR A 310 10.11 10.40 -18.84
CA THR A 310 9.05 10.03 -19.77
C THR A 310 7.68 10.37 -19.19
N GLY A 311 6.72 10.68 -20.06
CA GLY A 311 5.35 10.97 -19.63
C GLY A 311 4.72 9.79 -18.90
N MET A 312 5.01 8.56 -19.33
CA MET A 312 4.48 7.37 -18.68
C MET A 312 4.95 7.22 -17.23
N VAL A 313 6.24 7.44 -16.93
CA VAL A 313 6.74 7.36 -15.54
C VAL A 313 6.32 8.58 -14.73
N GLY A 314 6.11 9.74 -15.37
CA GLY A 314 5.51 10.91 -14.73
C GLY A 314 4.09 10.64 -14.23
N GLU A 315 3.28 9.91 -15.01
CA GLU A 315 1.92 9.50 -14.62
C GLU A 315 1.91 8.29 -13.67
N PHE A 316 2.79 7.31 -13.92
CA PHE A 316 2.90 6.05 -13.16
C PHE A 316 4.33 5.83 -12.63
N PRO A 317 4.73 6.47 -11.53
CA PRO A 317 6.09 6.38 -10.98
C PRO A 317 6.55 4.96 -10.63
N GLU A 318 5.60 4.05 -10.35
CA GLU A 318 5.84 2.64 -10.09
C GLU A 318 6.38 1.87 -11.31
N LEU A 319 6.21 2.40 -12.53
CA LEU A 319 6.67 1.78 -13.78
C LEU A 319 8.12 2.14 -14.14
N GLN A 320 8.83 2.88 -13.28
CA GLN A 320 10.26 3.11 -13.47
C GLN A 320 11.03 1.78 -13.57
N GLY A 321 12.07 1.77 -14.40
CA GLY A 321 12.79 0.59 -14.87
C GLY A 321 12.04 -0.20 -15.94
N ILE A 322 10.76 -0.50 -15.72
CA ILE A 322 9.92 -1.25 -16.68
C ILE A 322 9.78 -0.43 -17.97
N MET A 323 9.45 0.86 -17.86
CA MET A 323 9.35 1.71 -19.04
C MET A 323 10.71 1.94 -19.71
N GLY A 324 11.78 2.07 -18.93
CA GLY A 324 13.15 2.09 -19.45
C GLY A 324 13.47 0.87 -20.33
N TYR A 325 13.05 -0.33 -19.92
CA TYR A 325 13.16 -1.56 -20.73
C TYR A 325 12.38 -1.48 -22.05
N TYR A 326 11.11 -1.11 -22.00
CA TYR A 326 10.27 -1.05 -23.21
C TYR A 326 10.74 0.01 -24.21
N TYR A 327 11.16 1.17 -23.71
CA TYR A 327 11.67 2.25 -24.56
C TYR A 327 13.05 1.89 -25.15
N ALA A 328 13.95 1.32 -24.37
CA ALA A 328 15.24 0.85 -24.89
C ALA A 328 15.07 -0.21 -25.99
N LEU A 329 14.15 -1.18 -25.82
CA LEU A 329 13.85 -2.15 -26.87
C LEU A 329 13.24 -1.50 -28.12
N ASN A 330 12.34 -0.54 -27.94
CA ASN A 330 11.78 0.23 -29.06
C ASN A 330 12.86 0.97 -29.86
N ASP A 331 13.88 1.47 -29.18
CA ASP A 331 14.95 2.26 -29.78
C ASP A 331 16.07 1.39 -30.39
N GLY A 332 15.95 0.07 -30.28
CA GLY A 332 16.92 -0.89 -30.83
C GLY A 332 18.14 -1.13 -29.96
N GLU A 333 18.09 -0.79 -28.66
CA GLU A 333 19.14 -1.16 -27.71
C GLU A 333 19.26 -2.68 -27.56
N GLU A 334 20.45 -3.16 -27.21
CA GLU A 334 20.66 -4.57 -26.93
C GLU A 334 19.79 -5.04 -25.76
N THR A 335 19.19 -6.23 -25.87
CA THR A 335 18.27 -6.77 -24.86
C THR A 335 18.90 -6.81 -23.46
N VAL A 336 20.21 -7.04 -23.36
CA VAL A 336 20.93 -7.04 -22.08
C VAL A 336 20.97 -5.65 -21.42
N VAL A 337 21.07 -4.58 -22.21
CA VAL A 337 20.99 -3.19 -21.75
C VAL A 337 19.57 -2.91 -21.28
N ALA A 338 18.56 -3.17 -22.12
CA ALA A 338 17.16 -2.96 -21.74
C ALA A 338 16.80 -3.73 -20.45
N THR A 339 17.23 -4.99 -20.33
CA THR A 339 16.99 -5.82 -19.14
C THR A 339 17.64 -5.19 -17.90
N ALA A 340 18.87 -4.72 -18.00
CA ALA A 340 19.55 -4.04 -16.91
C ALA A 340 18.83 -2.76 -16.45
N LEU A 341 18.19 -2.01 -17.37
CA LEU A 341 17.39 -0.83 -17.02
C LEU A 341 16.19 -1.18 -16.14
N ASN A 342 15.56 -2.33 -16.34
CA ASN A 342 14.50 -2.82 -15.45
C ASN A 342 15.08 -3.34 -14.13
N GLU A 343 16.12 -4.19 -14.22
CA GLU A 343 16.70 -4.87 -13.07
C GLU A 343 17.43 -3.94 -12.09
N GLN A 344 17.88 -2.75 -12.51
CA GLN A 344 18.56 -1.81 -11.60
C GLN A 344 17.73 -1.46 -10.35
N TYR A 345 16.40 -1.52 -10.44
CA TYR A 345 15.50 -1.21 -9.33
C TYR A 345 15.19 -2.43 -8.45
N MET A 346 15.56 -3.64 -8.88
CA MET A 346 15.33 -4.89 -8.14
C MET A 346 16.39 -5.13 -7.05
N PRO A 347 16.01 -5.61 -5.85
CA PRO A 347 14.64 -5.78 -5.36
C PRO A 347 14.01 -4.44 -4.97
N ARG A 348 12.75 -4.22 -5.37
CA ARG A 348 11.98 -2.97 -5.15
C ARG A 348 11.38 -2.93 -3.75
N PHE A 349 11.00 -4.09 -3.22
CA PHE A 349 10.45 -4.28 -1.87
C PHE A 349 10.99 -5.54 -1.21
N SER A 350 10.64 -5.76 0.06
CA SER A 350 11.10 -6.94 0.81
C SER A 350 10.46 -8.20 0.24
N GLY A 351 11.28 -9.19 -0.15
CA GLY A 351 10.82 -10.41 -0.79
C GLY A 351 10.66 -10.32 -2.31
N ASP A 352 10.95 -9.17 -2.92
CA ASP A 352 11.04 -9.04 -4.38
C ASP A 352 12.25 -9.81 -4.94
N ASP A 353 12.18 -10.10 -6.24
CA ASP A 353 13.21 -10.80 -6.99
C ASP A 353 14.52 -9.99 -7.06
N LEU A 354 15.63 -10.70 -7.18
CA LEU A 354 16.95 -10.09 -7.40
C LEU A 354 17.23 -9.98 -8.90
N PRO A 355 18.08 -9.01 -9.32
CA PRO A 355 18.58 -8.96 -10.69
C PRO A 355 19.15 -10.31 -11.14
N SER A 356 18.69 -10.81 -12.27
CA SER A 356 19.10 -12.11 -12.79
C SER A 356 20.38 -12.00 -13.63
N THR A 357 20.53 -10.90 -14.38
CA THR A 357 21.67 -10.67 -15.27
C THR A 357 22.85 -10.03 -14.56
N ASP A 358 24.07 -10.32 -14.99
CA ASP A 358 25.27 -9.75 -14.34
C ASP A 358 25.38 -8.24 -14.55
N LEU A 359 24.92 -7.73 -15.70
CA LEU A 359 24.85 -6.30 -15.96
C LEU A 359 23.80 -5.61 -15.07
N GLY A 360 22.62 -6.23 -14.92
CA GLY A 360 21.58 -5.73 -14.01
C GLY A 360 22.00 -5.77 -12.55
N LYS A 361 22.69 -6.84 -12.10
CA LYS A 361 23.28 -6.93 -10.75
C LYS A 361 24.27 -5.80 -10.51
N ALA A 362 25.21 -5.58 -11.44
CA ALA A 362 26.21 -4.54 -11.32
C ALA A 362 25.57 -3.14 -11.23
N LEU A 363 24.61 -2.84 -12.11
CA LEU A 363 23.92 -1.55 -12.13
C LEU A 363 23.07 -1.34 -10.87
N SER A 364 22.35 -2.37 -10.43
CA SER A 364 21.58 -2.39 -9.19
C SER A 364 22.45 -2.15 -7.96
N LEU A 365 23.61 -2.79 -7.88
CA LEU A 365 24.59 -2.59 -6.80
C LEU A 365 25.15 -1.17 -6.83
N ALA A 366 25.61 -0.69 -7.99
CA ALA A 366 26.17 0.65 -8.13
C ALA A 366 25.18 1.74 -7.70
N ASP A 367 23.92 1.66 -8.14
CA ASP A 367 22.87 2.63 -7.78
C ASP A 367 22.59 2.67 -6.27
N ARG A 368 22.54 1.48 -5.63
CA ARG A 368 22.31 1.31 -4.20
C ARG A 368 23.49 1.79 -3.37
N ILE A 369 24.71 1.44 -3.76
CA ILE A 369 25.93 1.86 -3.10
C ILE A 369 26.10 3.38 -3.20
N ASP A 370 25.80 3.99 -4.35
CA ASP A 370 25.78 5.45 -4.50
C ASP A 370 24.87 6.12 -3.47
N THR A 371 23.62 5.64 -3.40
CA THR A 371 22.62 6.19 -2.48
C THR A 371 23.05 6.00 -1.03
N LEU A 372 23.52 4.81 -0.65
CA LEU A 372 23.98 4.53 0.71
C LEU A 372 25.17 5.42 1.09
N ALA A 373 26.23 5.42 0.29
CA ALA A 373 27.45 6.17 0.58
C ALA A 373 27.18 7.68 0.57
N GLY A 374 26.48 8.18 -0.45
CA GLY A 374 26.16 9.60 -0.61
C GLY A 374 25.32 10.14 0.54
N ILE A 375 24.22 9.45 0.89
CA ILE A 375 23.31 9.91 1.95
C ILE A 375 23.99 9.85 3.34
N PHE A 376 24.85 8.86 3.59
CA PHE A 376 25.66 8.83 4.80
C PHE A 376 26.71 9.96 4.84
N ALA A 377 27.38 10.25 3.72
CA ALA A 377 28.41 11.29 3.63
C ALA A 377 27.86 12.69 3.93
N ILE A 378 26.62 12.97 3.55
CA ILE A 378 25.97 14.27 3.81
C ILE A 378 25.29 14.37 5.19
N GLY A 379 25.41 13.33 6.02
CA GLY A 379 24.89 13.27 7.39
C GLY A 379 23.40 12.92 7.52
N GLN A 380 22.74 12.46 6.46
CA GLN A 380 21.30 12.15 6.46
C GLN A 380 21.02 10.67 6.78
N LYS A 381 21.62 10.18 7.86
CA LYS A 381 21.48 8.79 8.33
C LYS A 381 20.03 8.49 8.74
N PRO A 382 19.55 7.23 8.56
CA PRO A 382 18.21 6.87 8.98
C PRO A 382 18.12 6.88 10.51
N THR A 383 16.94 7.23 11.04
CA THR A 383 16.65 7.12 12.48
C THR A 383 15.78 5.90 12.75
N GLY A 384 15.57 5.54 14.02
CA GLY A 384 14.70 4.41 14.37
C GLY A 384 13.27 4.54 13.80
N VAL A 385 12.78 5.77 13.64
CA VAL A 385 11.40 6.07 13.22
C VAL A 385 11.31 6.48 11.75
N LYS A 386 12.37 7.08 11.17
CA LYS A 386 12.32 7.62 9.80
C LYS A 386 13.48 7.15 8.95
N ASP A 387 13.16 6.64 7.76
CA ASP A 387 14.11 6.27 6.71
C ASP A 387 13.61 6.78 5.35
N PRO A 388 13.72 8.10 5.09
CA PRO A 388 13.10 8.73 3.91
C PRO A 388 13.71 8.26 2.59
N PHE A 389 14.99 7.84 2.60
CA PHE A 389 15.70 7.34 1.42
C PHE A 389 15.75 5.80 1.38
N LYS A 390 14.97 5.11 2.22
CA LYS A 390 14.89 3.64 2.26
C LYS A 390 16.27 2.96 2.38
N LEU A 391 17.21 3.57 3.11
CA LEU A 391 18.59 3.13 3.23
C LEU A 391 18.71 1.72 3.81
N ARG A 392 17.85 1.37 4.78
CA ARG A 392 17.82 0.00 5.33
C ARG A 392 17.48 -1.04 4.26
N ARG A 393 16.55 -0.70 3.37
CA ARG A 393 16.16 -1.56 2.25
C ARG A 393 17.30 -1.68 1.24
N HIS A 394 17.95 -0.58 0.89
CA HIS A 394 19.12 -0.60 0.00
C HIS A 394 20.26 -1.43 0.58
N ALA A 395 20.59 -1.28 1.87
CA ALA A 395 21.64 -2.06 2.52
C ALA A 395 21.31 -3.57 2.51
N LEU A 396 20.08 -3.95 2.87
CA LEU A 396 19.67 -5.36 2.82
C LEU A 396 19.74 -5.92 1.40
N ALA A 397 19.36 -5.13 0.40
CA ALA A 397 19.42 -5.52 -1.01
C ALA A 397 20.85 -5.66 -1.55
N VAL A 398 21.84 -4.96 -0.97
CA VAL A 398 23.26 -5.11 -1.33
C VAL A 398 23.88 -6.37 -0.69
N VAL A 399 23.39 -6.76 0.49
CA VAL A 399 23.86 -7.95 1.21
C VAL A 399 23.30 -9.25 0.61
N ARG A 400 22.05 -9.21 0.14
CA ARG A 400 21.42 -10.30 -0.61
C ARG A 400 22.02 -10.40 -2.00
#